data_AF-A0A317J9U0-F1
#
_entry.id   AF-A0A317J9U0-F1
#
_cell.length_a   1.000
_cell.length_b   1.000
_cell.length_c   1.000
_cell.angle_alpha   90.00
_cell.angle_beta   90.00
_cell.angle_gamma   90.00
#
_symmetry.space_group_name_H-M   'P 1'
#
loop_
_entity.id
_entity.type
_entity.pdbx_description
1 polymer ?
#
loop_
_entity_poly.entity_id
_entity_poly.type
_entity_poly.pdbx_seq_one_letter_code
_entity_poly.pdbx_strand_id
1 'polypeptide(L)' 'MGGRVAAAPEGAPEQGVPEESLMLWEPLRSSGGLLSVLRAKVPGGWLVYVCNGFHRHAGLTFYPDPEHRWDGVTLP' A
#
# COMPACT_ATOMS: atom_id res chain seq x y z
N MET A 1 37.30 -42.13 -3.65
CA MET A 1 35.98 -41.50 -3.48
C MET A 1 36.20 -40.07 -3.00
N GLY A 2 36.14 -39.08 -3.89
CA GLY A 2 36.26 -37.66 -3.54
C GLY A 2 35.25 -36.89 -4.38
N GLY A 3 34.05 -36.72 -3.84
CA GLY A 3 32.96 -36.00 -4.49
C GLY A 3 33.18 -34.50 -4.38
N ARG A 4 33.29 -33.82 -5.52
CA ARG A 4 33.31 -32.36 -5.61
C ARG A 4 31.89 -31.87 -5.33
N VAL A 5 31.68 -31.15 -4.22
CA VAL A 5 30.41 -30.46 -3.97
C VAL A 5 30.35 -29.30 -4.97
N ALA A 6 29.51 -29.43 -6.00
CA ALA A 6 29.16 -28.31 -6.84
C ALA A 6 28.28 -27.38 -5.99
N ALA A 7 28.79 -26.18 -5.71
CA ALA A 7 27.97 -25.11 -5.17
C ALA A 7 26.84 -24.83 -6.16
N ALA A 8 25.60 -24.77 -5.66
CA ALA A 8 24.45 -24.30 -6.42
C ALA A 8 24.76 -22.88 -6.97
N PRO A 9 24.34 -22.53 -8.18
CA PRO A 9 24.49 -21.17 -8.66
C PRO A 9 23.73 -20.25 -7.71
N GLU A 10 24.46 -19.32 -7.11
CA GLU A 10 23.96 -18.19 -6.34
C GLU A 10 23.06 -17.38 -7.28
N GLY A 11 21.77 -17.72 -7.22
CA GLY A 11 20.78 -17.35 -8.21
C GLY A 11 20.33 -15.91 -8.00
N ALA A 12 20.91 -15.04 -8.82
CA ALA A 12 20.39 -13.76 -9.29
C ALA A 12 20.04 -12.67 -8.25
N PRO A 13 20.35 -11.40 -8.52
CA PRO A 13 19.78 -10.31 -7.75
C PRO A 13 18.25 -10.39 -7.88
N GLU A 14 17.52 -10.31 -6.76
CA GLU A 14 16.10 -9.98 -6.79
C GLU A 14 15.99 -8.64 -7.51
N GLN A 15 15.67 -8.68 -8.80
CA GLN A 15 15.33 -7.51 -9.57
C GLN A 15 14.07 -6.96 -8.89
N GLY A 16 14.26 -5.91 -8.10
CA GLY A 16 13.21 -5.30 -7.29
C GLY A 16 11.97 -5.08 -8.14
N VAL A 17 10.82 -5.46 -7.57
CA VAL A 17 9.51 -5.24 -8.20
C VAL A 17 9.47 -3.78 -8.70
N PRO A 18 9.22 -3.53 -10.00
CA PRO A 18 9.16 -2.17 -10.52
C PRO A 18 8.19 -1.34 -9.67
N GLU A 19 8.55 -0.13 -9.27
CA GLU A 19 7.70 0.68 -8.39
C GLU A 19 6.28 0.89 -8.94
N GLU A 20 6.13 0.83 -10.27
CA GLU A 20 4.85 0.86 -10.99
C GLU A 20 3.92 -0.33 -10.65
N SER A 21 4.46 -1.41 -10.07
CA SER A 21 3.71 -2.59 -9.60
C SER A 21 3.41 -2.54 -8.10
N LEU A 22 3.80 -1.48 -7.40
CA LEU A 22 3.50 -1.31 -5.97
C LEU A 22 2.17 -0.58 -5.78
N MET A 23 1.43 -0.99 -4.75
CA MET A 23 0.28 -0.23 -4.28
C MET A 23 0.78 1.04 -3.59
N LEU A 24 0.55 2.20 -4.22
CA LEU A 24 0.95 3.50 -3.69
C LEU A 24 -0.10 4.02 -2.71
N TRP A 25 0.30 4.19 -1.45
CA TRP A 25 -0.52 4.78 -0.41
C TRP A 25 -0.20 6.26 -0.25
N GLU A 26 -1.22 7.11 -0.38
CA GLU A 26 -1.13 8.55 -0.15
C GLU A 26 -1.86 8.96 1.14
N PRO A 27 -1.25 9.82 1.98
CA PRO A 27 -1.86 10.28 3.21
C PRO A 27 -2.97 11.31 2.93
N LEU A 28 -4.07 11.19 3.68
CA LEU A 28 -5.15 12.18 3.70
C LEU A 28 -5.01 13.11 4.90
N ARG A 29 -5.36 14.38 4.69
CA ARG A 29 -5.51 15.33 5.80
C ARG A 29 -6.76 14.95 6.60
N SER A 30 -6.57 14.71 7.89
CA SER A 30 -7.64 14.37 8.83
C SER A 30 -7.58 15.28 10.05
N SER A 31 -8.74 15.77 10.49
CA SER A 31 -8.87 16.52 11.75
C SER A 31 -8.94 15.60 12.98
N GLY A 32 -8.99 14.28 12.78
CA GLY A 32 -9.18 13.27 13.82
C GLY A 32 -8.03 13.09 14.82
N GLY A 33 -7.01 13.96 14.79
CA GLY A 33 -5.89 14.06 15.74
C GLY A 33 -4.97 12.84 15.78
N LEU A 34 -5.47 11.73 16.31
CA LEU A 34 -4.76 10.46 16.47
C LEU A 34 -5.05 9.46 15.34
N LEU A 35 -5.87 9.84 14.35
CA LEU A 35 -6.20 8.98 13.22
C LEU A 35 -5.26 9.25 12.04
N SER A 36 -4.53 8.22 11.63
CA SER A 36 -3.81 8.20 10.36
C SER A 36 -4.75 7.67 9.29
N VAL A 37 -4.95 8.45 8.23
CA VAL A 37 -5.78 8.08 7.09
C VAL A 37 -4.90 8.03 5.84
N LEU A 38 -4.93 6.89 5.16
CA LEU A 38 -4.23 6.67 3.89
C LEU A 38 -5.25 6.24 2.84
N ARG A 39 -4.96 6.49 1.57
CA ARG A 39 -5.70 5.87 0.47
C ARG A 39 -4.78 5.38 -0.63
N ALA A 40 -5.24 4.42 -1.42
CA ALA A 40 -4.55 3.95 -2.60
C ALA A 40 -5.53 3.90 -3.78
N LYS A 41 -5.09 4.34 -4.96
CA LYS A 41 -5.85 4.18 -6.20
C LYS A 41 -5.90 2.70 -6.57
N VAL A 42 -7.10 2.21 -6.85
CA VAL A 42 -7.35 0.87 -7.38
C VAL A 42 -8.34 0.96 -8.55
N PRO A 43 -8.44 -0.07 -9.40
CA PRO A 43 -9.48 -0.10 -10.43
C PRO A 43 -10.87 0.13 -9.82
N GLY A 44 -11.61 1.11 -10.35
CA GLY A 44 -12.97 1.44 -9.92
C GLY A 44 -13.09 2.34 -8.68
N GLY A 45 -11.99 2.71 -8.02
CA GLY A 45 -12.06 3.63 -6.88
C GLY A 45 -10.84 3.65 -5.99
N TRP A 46 -11.07 3.83 -4.70
CA TRP A 46 -10.03 3.97 -3.69
C TRP A 46 -10.13 2.88 -2.64
N LEU A 47 -8.99 2.37 -2.18
CA LEU A 47 -8.90 1.74 -0.88
C LEU A 47 -8.59 2.82 0.15
N VAL A 48 -9.43 2.97 1.17
CA VAL A 48 -9.23 3.90 2.27
C VAL A 48 -8.89 3.11 3.52
N TYR A 49 -7.73 3.39 4.08
CA TYR A 49 -7.23 2.80 5.30
C TYR A 49 -7.23 3.84 6.42
N VAL A 50 -7.75 3.46 7.58
CA VAL A 50 -7.76 4.31 8.77
C VAL A 50 -7.19 3.50 9.93
N CYS A 51 -6.25 4.08 10.67
CA CYS A 51 -5.77 3.48 11.91
C CYS A 51 -5.58 4.52 13.00
N ASN A 52 -5.60 4.06 14.25
CA ASN A 52 -5.17 4.90 15.36
C ASN A 52 -3.63 4.98 15.41
N GLY A 53 -3.07 6.03 16.01
CA GLY A 53 -1.62 6.28 16.09
C GLY A 53 -0.78 5.20 16.79
N PHE A 54 -1.42 4.18 17.38
CA PHE A 54 -0.75 3.00 17.95
C PHE A 54 -0.85 1.75 17.06
N HIS A 55 -1.47 1.86 15.88
CA HIS A 55 -1.70 0.79 14.90
C HIS A 55 -2.36 -0.48 15.49
N ARG A 56 -3.09 -0.35 16.61
CA ARG A 56 -3.76 -1.50 17.26
C ARG A 56 -5.15 -1.77 16.70
N HIS A 57 -5.78 -0.74 16.13
CA HIS A 57 -7.07 -0.85 15.46
C HIS A 57 -6.97 -0.17 14.10
N ALA A 58 -7.39 -0.88 13.07
CA ALA A 58 -7.42 -0.38 11.72
C ALA A 58 -8.69 -0.83 11.00
N GLY A 59 -9.13 -0.02 10.06
CA GLY A 59 -10.21 -0.32 9.13
C GLY A 59 -9.73 -0.10 7.69
N LEU A 60 -10.23 -0.94 6.79
CA LEU A 60 -10.05 -0.80 5.34
C LEU A 60 -11.43 -0.74 4.71
N THR A 61 -11.65 0.20 3.79
CA THR A 61 -12.94 0.37 3.11
C THR A 61 -12.68 0.67 1.64
N PHE A 62 -13.45 0.04 0.75
CA PHE A 62 -13.47 0.39 -0.65
C PHE A 62 -14.44 1.56 -0.87
N TYR A 63 -13.96 2.62 -1.50
CA TYR A 63 -14.73 3.80 -1.85
C TYR A 63 -14.88 3.87 -3.39
N PRO A 64 -16.08 3.62 -3.94
CA PRO A 64 -16.28 3.60 -5.40
C PRO A 64 -16.15 5.01 -5.98
N ASP A 65 -15.23 5.16 -6.92
CA ASP A 65 -14.94 6.42 -7.61
C ASP A 65 -14.19 6.11 -8.91
N PRO A 66 -14.89 5.65 -9.96
CA PRO A 66 -14.25 5.13 -11.17
C PRO A 66 -13.36 6.14 -11.88
N GLU A 67 -13.65 7.44 -11.73
CA GLU A 67 -12.85 8.53 -12.30
C GLU A 67 -11.83 9.12 -11.32
N HIS A 68 -11.71 8.56 -10.10
CA HIS A 68 -10.82 9.02 -9.04
C HIS A 68 -10.92 10.54 -8.77
N ARG A 69 -12.14 11.08 -8.77
CA ARG A 69 -12.41 12.52 -8.61
C ARG A 69 -12.40 12.99 -7.16
N TRP A 70 -12.59 12.10 -6.19
CA TRP A 70 -12.51 12.49 -4.79
C TRP A 70 -11.09 12.91 -4.44
N ASP A 71 -10.94 14.06 -3.80
CA ASP A 71 -9.67 14.69 -3.43
C ASP A 71 -9.26 14.44 -1.97
N GLY A 72 -10.06 13.69 -1.22
CA GLY A 72 -9.79 13.37 0.17
C GLY A 72 -10.42 14.33 1.17
N VAL A 73 -11.13 15.37 0.72
CA VAL A 73 -11.82 16.31 1.61
C VAL A 73 -13.27 15.90 1.84
N THR A 74 -13.86 16.46 2.91
CA THR A 74 -15.29 16.34 3.18
C THR A 74 -16.07 17.37 2.38
N LEU A 75 -17.36 17.13 2.18
CA LEU A 75 -18.28 18.15 1.65
C LEU A 75 -18.35 19.36 2.61
N PRO A 76 -18.72 20.55 2.10
CA PRO A 76 -18.98 21.74 2.92
C PRO A 76 -20.07 21.54 3.97
#